data_AF-A0A968JQH8-F1
#
_entry.id   AF-A0A968JQH8-F1
#
_cell.length_a   1.000
_cell.length_b   1.000
_cell.length_c   1.000
_cell.angle_alpha   90.00
_cell.angle_beta   90.00
_cell.angle_gamma   90.00
#
_symmetry.space_group_name_H-M   'P 1'
#
loop_
_entity.id
_entity.type
_entity.pdbx_description
1 polymer ?
#
loop_
_entity_poly.entity_id
_entity_poly.type
_entity_poly.pdbx_seq_one_letter_code
_entity_poly.pdbx_strand_id
1 'polypeptide(L)'
;MFKGWKTKKTYRNRLIYGYKINFLGDIGLFRRYEKLNIDPFSGIQLPQADYSIGNFEFIVSKNRNKNFYDVQEKYSCSFSYAEKLNLNVFSGFSLANNHCLDYGLNGALDTIDLLQRKKFPASVFQPATVTTLVFLAPVKAGLR
;
A
#
# COMPACT_ATOMS: atom_id res chain seq x y z
N MET A 1 -31.71 -38.84 46.00
CA MET A 1 -32.54 -37.79 45.37
C MET A 1 -31.62 -36.65 44.92
N PHE A 2 -31.09 -36.69 43.69
CA PHE A 2 -30.25 -35.61 43.13
C PHE A 2 -30.95 -35.02 41.91
N LYS A 3 -31.39 -33.76 42.02
CA LYS A 3 -32.00 -33.00 40.92
C LYS A 3 -30.89 -32.50 39.99
N GLY A 4 -30.79 -33.08 38.79
CA GLY A 4 -29.86 -32.65 37.76
C GLY A 4 -30.23 -31.26 37.22
N TRP A 5 -29.34 -30.29 37.42
CA TRP A 5 -29.39 -28.99 36.76
C TRP A 5 -28.98 -29.13 35.30
N LYS A 6 -29.93 -28.96 34.36
CA LYS A 6 -29.63 -28.80 32.93
C LYS A 6 -29.35 -27.32 32.63
N THR A 7 -28.08 -26.94 32.51
CA THR A 7 -27.70 -25.63 32.01
C THR A 7 -28.01 -25.55 30.51
N LYS A 8 -29.04 -24.77 30.12
CA LYS A 8 -29.29 -24.40 28.72
C LYS A 8 -28.16 -23.48 28.24
N LYS A 9 -27.21 -24.01 27.46
CA LYS A 9 -26.26 -23.19 26.71
C LYS A 9 -27.03 -22.39 25.65
N THR A 10 -27.20 -21.10 25.87
CA THR A 10 -27.72 -20.16 24.89
C THR A 10 -26.55 -19.69 24.02
N TYR A 11 -26.46 -20.19 22.80
CA TYR A 11 -25.53 -19.66 21.81
C TYR A 11 -26.09 -18.33 21.30
N ARG A 12 -25.55 -17.21 21.78
CA ARG A 12 -25.83 -15.90 21.19
C ARG A 12 -25.14 -15.87 19.82
N ASN A 13 -25.92 -15.73 18.75
CA ASN A 13 -25.40 -15.41 17.42
C ASN A 13 -24.65 -14.07 17.51
N ARG A 14 -23.31 -14.14 17.55
CA ARG A 14 -22.46 -12.96 17.46
C ARG A 14 -22.38 -12.60 15.98
N LEU A 15 -22.98 -11.47 15.59
CA LEU A 15 -22.74 -10.88 14.28
C LEU A 15 -21.25 -10.58 14.16
N ILE A 16 -20.55 -11.31 13.30
CA ILE A 16 -19.17 -10.99 12.93
C ILE A 16 -19.29 -9.94 11.83
N TYR A 17 -19.06 -8.68 12.18
CA TYR A 17 -18.83 -7.63 11.18
C TYR A 17 -17.42 -7.89 10.60
N GLY A 18 -17.37 -8.53 9.43
CA GLY A 18 -16.13 -8.76 8.71
C GLY A 18 -15.87 -7.63 7.73
N TYR A 19 -14.70 -7.00 7.80
CA TYR A 19 -14.21 -6.13 6.75
C TYR A 19 -13.66 -6.96 5.59
N LYS A 20 -13.95 -6.53 4.36
CA LYS A 20 -13.37 -7.06 3.13
C LYS A 20 -12.23 -6.15 2.70
N ILE A 21 -11.07 -6.74 2.42
CA ILE A 21 -9.88 -6.00 2.00
C ILE A 21 -9.36 -6.62 0.71
N ASN A 22 -9.17 -5.80 -0.33
CA ASN A 22 -8.33 -6.16 -1.46
C ASN A 22 -6.88 -5.87 -1.09
N PHE A 23 -6.02 -6.88 -1.15
CA PHE A 23 -4.58 -6.70 -1.01
C PHE A 23 -3.91 -7.04 -2.33
N LEU A 24 -3.34 -6.03 -2.98
CA LEU A 24 -2.61 -6.20 -4.24
C LEU A 24 -1.13 -6.30 -3.91
N GLY A 25 -0.49 -7.34 -4.45
CA GLY A 25 0.95 -7.54 -4.38
C GLY A 25 1.72 -6.50 -5.18
N ASP A 26 2.93 -6.84 -5.60
CA ASP A 26 3.91 -5.87 -6.11
C ASP A 26 3.41 -5.14 -7.37
N ILE A 27 3.13 -3.85 -7.20
CA ILE A 27 2.72 -2.91 -8.23
C ILE A 27 3.96 -2.19 -8.74
N GLY A 28 4.32 -2.47 -9.98
CA GLY A 28 5.40 -1.78 -10.68
C GLY A 28 4.92 -0.60 -11.51
N LEU A 29 5.36 0.62 -11.17
CA LEU A 29 5.15 1.81 -11.99
C LEU A 29 6.21 1.92 -13.09
N PHE A 30 6.16 0.98 -14.04
CA PHE A 30 7.21 0.83 -15.05
C PHE A 30 7.33 2.03 -16.00
N ARG A 31 8.57 2.38 -16.36
CA ARG A 31 8.89 3.44 -17.33
C ARG A 31 8.25 3.22 -18.71
N ARG A 32 7.88 1.97 -19.04
CA ARG A 32 7.16 1.66 -20.29
C ARG A 32 5.80 2.36 -20.34
N TYR A 33 5.06 2.45 -19.24
CA TYR A 33 3.78 3.14 -19.21
C TYR A 33 3.94 4.64 -19.48
N GLU A 34 5.00 5.24 -18.94
CA GLU A 34 5.39 6.62 -19.23
C GLU A 34 5.72 6.83 -20.71
N LYS A 35 6.56 5.97 -21.30
CA LYS A 35 6.93 6.05 -22.73
C LYS A 35 5.72 5.95 -23.66
N LEU A 36 4.73 5.14 -23.27
CA LEU A 36 3.50 4.94 -24.03
C LEU A 36 2.41 5.98 -23.67
N ASN A 37 2.64 6.82 -22.66
CA ASN A 37 1.67 7.75 -22.11
C ASN A 37 0.32 7.09 -21.75
N ILE A 38 0.38 5.90 -21.14
CA ILE A 38 -0.79 5.11 -20.71
C ILE A 38 -0.87 5.18 -19.19
N ASP A 39 -2.05 5.40 -18.61
CA ASP A 39 -2.26 5.19 -17.17
C ASP A 39 -2.57 3.68 -16.92
N PRO A 40 -1.70 2.92 -16.22
CA PRO A 40 -1.95 1.50 -15.99
C PRO A 40 -3.17 1.24 -15.09
N PHE A 41 -3.70 2.26 -14.42
CA PHE A 41 -4.87 2.16 -13.55
C PHE A 41 -6.18 2.60 -14.24
N SER A 42 -6.11 3.21 -15.43
CA SER A 42 -7.31 3.64 -16.17
C SER A 42 -8.06 2.41 -16.70
N GLY A 43 -9.01 1.91 -15.91
CA GLY A 43 -9.84 0.74 -16.26
C GLY A 43 -9.70 -0.45 -15.31
N ILE A 44 -8.87 -0.36 -14.27
CA ILE A 44 -8.84 -1.41 -13.23
C ILE A 44 -10.12 -1.36 -12.41
N GLN A 45 -10.81 -2.49 -12.34
CA GLN A 45 -11.94 -2.72 -11.44
C GLN A 45 -11.55 -3.79 -10.44
N LEU A 46 -11.64 -3.47 -9.15
CA LEU A 46 -11.40 -4.43 -8.07
C LEU A 46 -12.73 -5.00 -7.57
N PRO A 47 -12.73 -6.23 -7.01
CA PRO A 47 -13.88 -6.76 -6.29
C PRO A 47 -14.34 -5.80 -5.19
N GLN A 48 -15.64 -5.81 -4.88
CA GLN A 48 -16.19 -4.98 -3.82
C GLN A 48 -15.52 -5.31 -2.48
N ALA A 49 -14.87 -4.31 -1.89
CA ALA A 49 -14.20 -4.37 -0.59
C ALA A 49 -14.37 -3.03 0.15
N ASP A 50 -14.20 -3.05 1.46
CA ASP A 50 -14.19 -1.83 2.28
C ASP A 50 -12.89 -1.04 2.07
N TYR A 51 -11.78 -1.76 1.82
CA TYR A 51 -10.47 -1.17 1.57
C TYR A 51 -9.74 -1.89 0.43
N SER A 52 -8.96 -1.14 -0.34
CA SER A 52 -8.02 -1.69 -1.32
C SER A 52 -6.61 -1.18 -1.03
N ILE A 53 -5.66 -2.07 -0.78
CA ILE A 53 -4.28 -1.71 -0.44
C ILE A 53 -3.36 -2.22 -1.55
N GLY A 54 -2.52 -1.34 -2.08
CA GLY A 54 -1.53 -1.69 -3.10
C GLY A 54 -0.10 -1.64 -2.57
N ASN A 55 0.71 -2.68 -2.83
CA ASN A 55 2.13 -2.69 -2.53
C ASN A 55 2.94 -2.07 -3.68
N PHE A 56 3.48 -0.87 -3.53
CA PHE A 56 4.27 -0.22 -4.58
C PHE A 56 5.74 -0.65 -4.49
N GLU A 57 6.18 -1.42 -5.47
CA GLU A 57 7.49 -2.07 -5.48
C GLU A 57 8.63 -1.07 -5.70
N PHE A 58 8.51 -0.26 -6.74
CA PHE A 58 9.58 0.65 -7.16
C PHE A 58 9.32 2.07 -6.66
N ILE A 59 10.34 2.63 -6.02
CA ILE A 59 10.34 4.00 -5.55
C ILE A 59 10.33 4.99 -6.71
N VAL A 60 9.52 6.02 -6.55
CA VAL A 60 9.44 7.16 -7.46
C VAL A 60 10.00 8.38 -6.72
N SER A 61 11.27 8.68 -6.95
CA SER A 61 11.94 9.83 -6.34
C SER A 61 12.04 11.03 -7.29
N LYS A 62 11.99 12.23 -6.71
CA LYS A 62 12.32 13.50 -7.40
C LYS A 62 13.81 13.56 -7.73
N ASN A 63 14.65 12.96 -6.90
CA ASN A 63 16.10 12.86 -7.11
C ASN A 63 16.49 11.40 -7.40
N ARG A 64 17.00 11.14 -8.60
CA ARG A 64 17.38 9.78 -9.03
C ARG A 64 18.83 9.40 -8.72
N ASN A 65 19.46 10.09 -7.77
CA ASN A 65 20.74 9.68 -7.22
C ASN A 65 20.58 8.32 -6.54
N LYS A 66 21.23 7.31 -7.10
CA LYS A 66 21.14 5.93 -6.64
C LYS A 66 21.88 5.75 -5.33
N ASN A 67 21.26 5.05 -4.38
CA ASN A 67 21.93 4.60 -3.16
C ASN A 67 22.49 3.18 -3.27
N PHE A 68 22.03 2.41 -4.27
CA PHE A 68 22.50 1.06 -4.56
C PHE A 68 22.93 0.93 -6.02
N TYR A 69 23.82 -0.02 -6.31
CA TYR A 69 24.40 -0.18 -7.66
C TYR A 69 23.40 -0.78 -8.66
N ASP A 70 22.43 -1.55 -8.18
CA ASP A 70 21.48 -2.33 -8.96
C ASP A 70 20.10 -1.68 -9.10
N VAL A 71 19.99 -0.37 -8.86
CA VAL A 71 18.74 0.38 -9.06
C VAL A 71 18.29 0.22 -10.51
N GLN A 72 17.17 -0.48 -10.68
CA GLN A 72 16.69 -0.87 -11.98
C GLN A 72 15.86 0.28 -12.59
N GLU A 73 16.51 1.35 -13.06
CA GLU A 73 15.86 2.57 -13.59
C GLU A 73 14.80 2.32 -14.66
N LYS A 74 14.90 1.22 -15.41
CA LYS A 74 13.90 0.83 -16.41
C LYS A 74 12.55 0.46 -15.80
N TYR A 75 12.52 0.15 -14.51
CA TYR A 75 11.31 -0.28 -13.80
C TYR A 75 10.63 0.82 -12.98
N SER A 76 11.23 2.01 -12.89
CA SER A 76 10.60 3.17 -12.25
C SER A 76 10.33 4.27 -13.28
N CYS A 77 9.12 4.81 -13.28
CA CYS A 77 8.74 5.99 -14.03
C CYS A 77 9.26 7.29 -13.39
N SER A 78 9.16 8.40 -14.10
CA SER A 78 9.47 9.71 -13.51
C SER A 78 8.44 10.13 -12.44
N PHE A 79 8.86 10.97 -11.50
CA PHE A 79 7.99 11.57 -10.49
C PHE A 79 6.81 12.33 -11.12
N SER A 80 7.08 13.15 -12.12
CA SER A 80 6.07 13.96 -12.81
C SER A 80 5.04 13.11 -13.58
N TYR A 81 5.43 11.93 -14.04
CA TYR A 81 4.50 10.98 -14.64
C TYR A 81 3.65 10.29 -13.56
N ALA A 82 4.25 9.82 -12.46
CA ALA A 82 3.50 9.24 -11.35
C ALA A 82 2.47 10.22 -10.75
N GLU A 83 2.79 11.51 -10.72
CA GLU A 83 1.86 12.58 -10.31
C GLU A 83 0.63 12.72 -11.21
N LYS A 84 0.60 12.12 -12.40
CA LYS A 84 -0.56 12.14 -13.31
C LYS A 84 -1.44 10.90 -13.19
N LEU A 85 -0.93 9.82 -12.58
CA LEU A 85 -1.65 8.55 -12.48
C LEU A 85 -2.91 8.66 -11.62
N ASN A 86 -3.94 7.93 -12.01
CA ASN A 86 -5.20 7.80 -11.28
C ASN A 86 -5.13 6.63 -10.28
N LEU A 87 -4.68 6.92 -9.05
CA LEU A 87 -4.57 5.94 -7.98
C LEU A 87 -5.87 5.79 -7.15
N ASN A 88 -7.01 6.27 -7.66
CA ASN A 88 -8.26 6.30 -6.91
C ASN A 88 -8.77 4.92 -6.50
N VAL A 89 -8.34 3.86 -7.18
CA VAL A 89 -8.69 2.47 -6.90
C VAL A 89 -8.17 1.94 -5.54
N PHE A 90 -7.17 2.58 -4.93
CA PHE A 90 -6.54 2.12 -3.68
C PHE A 90 -6.94 2.94 -2.46
N SER A 91 -7.51 2.39 -1.39
CA SER A 91 -7.72 3.11 -0.12
C SER A 91 -6.42 3.36 0.67
N GLY A 92 -5.35 2.63 0.39
CA GLY A 92 -4.06 2.77 1.05
C GLY A 92 -2.93 2.14 0.25
N PHE A 93 -1.70 2.28 0.76
CA PHE A 93 -0.51 1.78 0.10
C PHE A 93 0.50 1.22 1.11
N SER A 94 1.33 0.29 0.63
CA SER A 94 2.60 -0.07 1.25
C SER A 94 3.74 0.17 0.26
N LEU A 95 4.96 0.24 0.77
CA LEU A 95 6.17 0.20 -0.05
C LEU A 95 6.82 -1.18 0.12
N ALA A 96 7.39 -1.71 -0.95
CA ALA A 96 8.06 -3.01 -0.90
C ALA A 96 9.30 -3.02 0.00
N ASN A 97 9.70 -4.21 0.47
CA ASN A 97 10.81 -4.31 1.41
C ASN A 97 12.18 -4.14 0.74
N ASN A 98 12.34 -4.57 -0.51
CA ASN A 98 13.65 -4.76 -1.14
C ASN A 98 14.07 -3.57 -2.01
N HIS A 99 13.11 -2.81 -2.55
CA HIS A 99 13.39 -1.65 -3.40
C HIS A 99 13.03 -0.30 -2.75
N CYS A 100 12.50 -0.28 -1.53
CA CYS A 100 12.09 0.97 -0.87
C CYS A 100 13.23 1.96 -0.61
N LEU A 101 14.48 1.51 -0.67
CA LEU A 101 15.66 2.34 -0.42
C LEU A 101 16.56 2.52 -1.66
N ASP A 102 16.09 2.14 -2.86
CA ASP A 102 16.84 2.30 -4.12
C ASP A 102 17.45 3.71 -4.29
N TYR A 103 16.70 4.74 -3.89
CA TYR A 103 17.12 6.15 -3.89
C TYR A 103 17.25 6.73 -2.46
N GLY A 104 17.45 5.85 -1.47
CA GLY A 104 17.57 6.20 -0.05
C GLY A 104 16.27 6.63 0.62
N LEU A 105 16.41 7.12 1.86
CA LEU A 105 15.30 7.62 2.65
C LEU A 105 14.52 8.73 1.93
N ASN A 106 15.22 9.64 1.27
CA ASN A 106 14.57 10.74 0.55
C ASN A 106 13.69 10.22 -0.60
N GLY A 107 14.13 9.17 -1.31
CA GLY A 107 13.30 8.54 -2.33
C GLY A 107 12.04 7.89 -1.76
N ALA A 108 12.17 7.15 -0.65
CA ALA A 108 11.03 6.59 0.06
C ALA A 108 10.03 7.68 0.48
N LEU A 109 10.54 8.77 1.09
CA LEU A 109 9.72 9.91 1.53
C LEU A 109 9.04 10.61 0.36
N ASP A 110 9.70 10.80 -0.78
CA ASP A 110 9.08 11.34 -2.00
C ASP A 110 7.91 10.48 -2.47
N THR A 111 8.06 9.15 -2.42
CA THR A 111 6.99 8.22 -2.83
C THR A 111 5.82 8.27 -1.85
N ILE A 112 6.09 8.29 -0.55
CA ILE A 112 5.06 8.44 0.50
C ILE A 112 4.29 9.75 0.30
N ASP A 113 5.01 10.87 0.13
CA ASP A 113 4.45 12.20 -0.12
C ASP A 113 3.56 12.20 -1.36
N LEU A 114 4.02 11.63 -2.49
CA LEU A 114 3.23 11.48 -3.71
C LEU A 114 1.94 10.67 -3.48
N LEU A 115 2.04 9.51 -2.84
CA LEU A 115 0.90 8.62 -2.62
C LEU A 115 -0.11 9.21 -1.62
N GLN A 116 0.36 9.94 -0.60
CA GLN A 116 -0.51 10.63 0.36
C GLN A 116 -1.27 11.80 -0.28
N ARG A 117 -0.60 12.64 -1.08
CA ARG A 117 -1.25 13.74 -1.82
C ARG A 117 -2.35 13.26 -2.74
N LYS A 118 -2.17 12.06 -3.32
CA LYS A 118 -3.16 11.42 -4.19
C LYS A 118 -4.38 10.89 -3.44
N LYS A 119 -4.33 10.79 -2.10
CA LYS A 119 -5.34 10.05 -1.33
C LYS A 119 -6.07 10.80 -0.22
N PHE A 120 -5.74 12.06 0.08
CA PHE A 120 -6.47 12.78 1.15
C PHE A 120 -6.58 14.29 0.92
N PRO A 121 -7.74 14.85 0.54
CA PRO A 121 -8.10 16.17 1.04
C PRO A 121 -8.29 16.04 2.57
N ALA A 122 -7.68 16.93 3.35
CA ALA A 122 -7.61 16.89 4.81
C ALA A 122 -8.96 16.83 5.57
N SER A 123 -10.10 16.91 4.87
CA SER A 123 -11.44 17.07 5.43
C SER A 123 -12.18 15.78 5.79
N VAL A 124 -11.60 14.59 5.59
CA VAL A 124 -12.29 13.31 5.86
C VAL A 124 -11.88 12.67 7.21
N PHE A 125 -10.98 13.30 7.97
CA PHE A 125 -10.58 12.80 9.27
C PHE A 125 -11.46 13.35 10.40
N GLN A 126 -12.49 12.58 10.79
CA GLN A 126 -12.90 12.52 12.19
C GLN A 126 -12.05 11.47 12.91
N PRO A 127 -11.55 11.76 14.12
CA PRO A 127 -10.55 10.93 14.78
C PRO A 127 -11.18 9.64 15.31
N ALA A 128 -11.10 8.59 14.51
CA ALA A 128 -11.01 7.23 15.00
C ALA A 128 -9.70 6.66 14.43
N THR A 129 -8.62 6.88 15.18
CA THR A 129 -7.35 6.12 15.15
C THR A 129 -7.07 5.40 13.82
N VAL A 130 -6.62 6.14 12.81
CA VAL A 130 -5.90 5.52 11.69
C VAL A 130 -4.50 5.24 12.19
N THR A 131 -4.30 4.03 12.68
CA THR A 131 -2.96 3.46 12.83
C THR A 131 -2.44 3.26 11.41
N THR A 132 -1.57 4.15 10.94
CA THR A 132 -0.71 3.86 9.80
C THR A 132 0.17 2.68 10.20
N LEU A 133 -0.24 1.47 9.83
CA LEU A 133 0.56 0.26 10.04
C LEU A 133 1.64 0.23 8.95
N VAL A 134 2.74 0.94 9.21
CA VAL A 134 3.98 0.73 8.46
C VAL A 134 4.62 -0.54 9.03
N PHE A 135 4.48 -1.67 8.34
CA PHE A 135 5.30 -2.84 8.62
C PHE A 135 6.72 -2.56 8.13
N LEU A 136 7.56 -1.99 9.00
CA LEU A 136 9.00 -2.08 8.82
C LEU A 136 9.41 -3.51 9.18
N ALA A 137 9.59 -4.35 8.16
CA ALA A 137 10.20 -5.66 8.37
C ALA A 137 11.63 -5.43 8.91
N PRO A 138 12.06 -6.10 10.00
CA PRO A 138 13.43 -6.02 10.45
C PRO A 138 14.34 -6.66 9.39
N VAL A 139 15.17 -5.84 8.74
CA VAL A 139 16.28 -6.34 7.93
C VAL A 139 17.22 -7.06 8.88
N LYS A 140 17.30 -8.39 8.78
CA LYS A 140 18.40 -9.15 9.40
C LYS A 140 19.68 -8.68 8.70
N ALA A 141 20.45 -7.83 9.38
CA ALA A 141 21.82 -7.52 9.02
C ALA A 141 22.67 -8.80 9.11
N GLY A 142 22.68 -9.58 8.04
CA GLY A 142 23.65 -10.62 7.78
C GLY A 142 24.80 -10.03 6.98
N LEU A 143 25.72 -9.34 7.66
CA LEU A 143 27.05 -9.09 7.12
C LEU A 143 27.74 -10.45 6.93
N ARG A 144 28.11 -10.77 5.70
CA ARG A 144 29.23 -11.66 5.36
C ARG A 144 30.12 -10.93 4.37
#